data_AF-A0AAV1KFH0-F1
#
_entry.id   AF-A0AAV1KFH0-F1
#
_cell.length_a   1.000
_cell.length_b   1.000
_cell.length_c   1.000
_cell.angle_alpha   90.00
_cell.angle_beta   90.00
_cell.angle_gamma   90.00
#
_symmetry.space_group_name_H-M   'P 1'
#
loop_
_entity.id
_entity.type
_entity.pdbx_description
1 polymer ?
#
loop_
_entity_poly.entity_id
_entity_poly.type
_entity_poly.pdbx_seq_one_letter_code
_entity_poly.pdbx_strand_id
1 'polypeptide(L)'
;MKNYDILRLFCQKIYFVGSGNFWYEKGIGDDNSLLYIIYSTILFFMYGSMTLLEILAALFGEFPEDEKHDSIAFAVSHTVVMIKILSVILNKRLIRKLNFDMVRVCKNYEEKSLQDEKYRIIKINVIAYFATVYGSAICFIGEGLRKMFEGSHFVTVVTYYPSFEDDSFQAVLFRIYNTIVLFLMMMTMIVSVDTFTMVNLIMFKYKIITLRQYFEKLNDDFDKLNETGDTRLAADTLKNGLIEGFKMHVELIRILKVIDEAFGIVMALQLCQSSGSAVALLLQIALSEKLTFVANLKIIFFVFALFFLLGLFLCNAGEITYQATLLADSIFYCGWHACPAQYKPGGQKIGQLVLLAYTQAQKPLVMKAFKMVELTYSTFLLVIKGTYSVFALIYAQSSE
;
A
#
# COMPACT_ATOMS: atom_id res chain seq x y z
N MET A 1 12.61 14.66 -7.82
CA MET A 1 11.35 14.77 -8.64
C MET A 1 10.23 15.28 -7.74
N LYS A 2 9.35 16.20 -8.18
CA LYS A 2 8.33 16.79 -7.29
C LYS A 2 7.14 15.85 -7.08
N ASN A 3 6.42 16.01 -5.97
CA ASN A 3 5.18 15.26 -5.67
C ASN A 3 4.16 15.30 -6.79
N TYR A 4 4.01 16.47 -7.40
CA TYR A 4 3.12 16.69 -8.53
C TYR A 4 3.44 15.72 -9.68
N ASP A 5 4.70 15.65 -10.10
CA ASP A 5 5.13 14.82 -11.22
C ASP A 5 4.94 13.33 -10.90
N ILE A 6 5.26 12.92 -9.67
CA ILE A 6 5.11 11.54 -9.20
C ILE A 6 3.63 11.13 -9.29
N LEU A 7 2.75 11.85 -8.59
CA LEU A 7 1.33 11.48 -8.50
C LEU A 7 0.61 11.62 -9.84
N ARG A 8 0.94 12.63 -10.64
CA ARG A 8 0.37 12.81 -11.98
C ARG A 8 0.74 11.64 -12.88
N LEU A 9 2.01 11.20 -12.88
CA LEU A 9 2.46 10.04 -13.65
C LEU A 9 1.75 8.75 -13.20
N PHE A 10 1.59 8.56 -11.89
CA PHE A 10 0.82 7.42 -11.37
C PHE A 10 -0.64 7.48 -11.81
N CYS A 11 -1.31 8.62 -11.65
CA CYS A 11 -2.70 8.77 -12.08
C CYS A 11 -2.90 8.55 -13.59
N GLN A 12 -1.92 8.94 -14.42
CA GLN A 12 -1.92 8.62 -15.85
C GLN A 12 -1.88 7.11 -16.09
N LYS A 13 -0.98 6.39 -15.42
CA LYS A 13 -0.90 4.92 -15.53
C LYS A 13 -2.18 4.24 -15.03
N ILE A 14 -2.76 4.72 -13.94
CA ILE A 14 -4.03 4.24 -13.37
C ILE A 14 -5.19 4.39 -14.37
N TYR A 15 -5.24 5.53 -15.08
CA TYR A 15 -6.23 5.75 -16.13
C TYR A 15 -6.08 4.71 -17.26
N PHE A 16 -4.84 4.45 -17.73
CA PHE A 16 -4.61 3.48 -18.80
C PHE A 16 -4.91 2.03 -18.43
N VAL A 17 -4.84 1.64 -17.15
CA VAL A 17 -5.20 0.29 -16.69
C VAL A 17 -6.68 0.13 -16.33
N GLY A 18 -7.52 1.13 -16.64
CA GLY A 18 -8.97 1.03 -16.57
C GLY A 18 -9.62 1.47 -15.26
N SER A 19 -8.88 1.91 -14.25
CA SER A 19 -9.47 2.31 -12.94
C SER A 19 -10.01 3.75 -12.89
N GLY A 20 -9.68 4.55 -13.89
CA GLY A 20 -10.17 5.91 -14.08
C GLY A 20 -9.20 6.98 -13.60
N ASN A 21 -9.61 8.23 -13.76
CA ASN A 21 -8.82 9.40 -13.51
C ASN A 21 -8.91 9.80 -12.04
N PHE A 22 -7.87 9.51 -11.28
CA PHE A 22 -7.72 9.89 -9.88
C PHE A 22 -7.07 11.26 -9.68
N TRP A 23 -6.78 11.99 -10.77
CA TRP A 23 -6.17 13.31 -10.71
C TRP A 23 -7.20 14.41 -10.55
N TYR A 24 -6.81 15.47 -9.83
CA TYR A 24 -7.70 16.58 -9.50
C TYR A 24 -7.77 17.65 -10.59
N GLU A 25 -6.77 17.74 -11.48
CA GLU A 25 -6.78 18.66 -12.63
C GLU A 25 -7.34 17.98 -13.88
N LYS A 26 -7.81 18.81 -14.82
CA LYS A 26 -8.12 18.34 -16.17
C LYS A 26 -6.83 17.98 -16.91
N GLY A 27 -6.87 16.97 -17.77
CA GLY A 27 -5.77 16.69 -18.72
C GLY A 27 -5.12 15.30 -18.66
N ILE A 28 -5.58 14.37 -17.80
CA ILE A 28 -5.16 12.95 -17.90
C ILE A 28 -6.10 12.16 -18.81
N GLY A 29 -7.40 12.39 -18.70
CA GLY A 29 -8.42 11.69 -19.47
C GLY A 29 -9.81 11.97 -18.91
N ASP A 30 -10.83 11.64 -19.71
CA ASP A 30 -12.23 11.76 -19.31
C ASP A 30 -12.82 10.37 -19.07
N ASP A 31 -13.08 10.08 -17.79
CA ASP A 31 -13.72 8.84 -17.33
C ASP A 31 -15.15 8.72 -17.83
N ASN A 32 -15.80 9.85 -18.17
CA ASN A 32 -17.18 9.86 -18.63
C ASN A 32 -17.29 9.67 -20.15
N SER A 33 -16.16 9.60 -20.86
CA SER A 33 -16.18 9.33 -22.29
C SER A 33 -16.73 7.93 -22.56
N LEU A 34 -17.62 7.83 -23.55
CA LEU A 34 -18.30 6.57 -23.87
C LEU A 34 -17.31 5.43 -24.15
N LEU A 35 -16.22 5.72 -24.88
CA LEU A 35 -15.16 4.75 -25.18
C LEU A 35 -14.49 4.22 -23.91
N TYR A 36 -14.19 5.10 -22.95
CA TYR A 36 -13.55 4.70 -21.71
C TYR A 36 -14.49 3.88 -20.82
N ILE A 37 -15.77 4.26 -20.76
CA ILE A 37 -16.79 3.49 -20.04
C ILE A 37 -16.89 2.08 -20.62
N ILE A 38 -17.01 1.95 -21.95
CA ILE A 38 -17.07 0.64 -22.62
C ILE A 38 -15.81 -0.18 -22.31
N TYR A 39 -14.63 0.42 -22.46
CA TYR A 39 -13.35 -0.24 -22.16
C TYR A 39 -13.29 -0.74 -20.71
N SER A 40 -13.59 0.13 -19.75
CA SER A 40 -13.58 -0.22 -18.33
C SER A 40 -14.62 -1.29 -18.03
N THR A 41 -15.83 -1.20 -18.57
CA THR A 41 -16.90 -2.18 -18.34
C THR A 41 -16.51 -3.55 -18.89
N ILE A 42 -15.95 -3.63 -20.09
CA ILE A 42 -15.45 -4.89 -20.67
C ILE A 42 -14.35 -5.47 -19.78
N LEU A 43 -13.38 -4.64 -19.35
CA LEU A 43 -12.27 -5.07 -18.51
C LEU A 43 -12.76 -5.67 -17.18
N PHE A 44 -13.63 -4.97 -16.47
CA PHE A 44 -14.19 -5.45 -15.20
C PHE A 44 -15.13 -6.64 -15.38
N PHE A 45 -15.83 -6.74 -16.51
CA PHE A 45 -16.62 -7.92 -16.84
C PHE A 45 -15.73 -9.15 -17.04
N MET A 46 -14.60 -9.02 -17.76
CA MET A 46 -13.63 -10.11 -17.90
C MET A 46 -13.09 -10.55 -16.54
N TYR A 47 -12.66 -9.60 -15.69
CA TYR A 47 -12.18 -9.93 -14.34
C TYR A 47 -13.25 -10.64 -13.50
N GLY A 48 -14.47 -10.09 -13.47
CA GLY A 48 -15.58 -10.66 -12.72
C GLY A 48 -15.98 -12.05 -13.21
N SER A 49 -15.98 -12.27 -14.53
CA SER A 49 -16.28 -13.58 -15.13
C SER A 49 -15.24 -14.64 -14.77
N MET A 50 -13.94 -14.30 -14.85
CA MET A 50 -12.86 -15.20 -14.47
C MET A 50 -12.94 -15.54 -12.98
N THR A 51 -13.06 -14.55 -12.10
CA THR A 51 -13.17 -14.77 -10.65
C THR A 51 -14.42 -15.56 -10.28
N LEU A 52 -15.56 -15.34 -10.97
CA LEU A 52 -16.75 -16.16 -10.76
C LEU A 52 -16.49 -17.63 -11.13
N LEU A 53 -15.81 -17.89 -12.25
CA LEU A 53 -15.46 -19.25 -12.65
C LEU A 53 -14.48 -19.91 -11.67
N GLU A 54 -13.57 -19.14 -11.06
CA GLU A 54 -12.68 -19.64 -9.99
C GLU A 54 -13.47 -20.00 -8.73
N ILE A 55 -14.43 -19.17 -8.32
CA ILE A 55 -15.31 -19.46 -7.18
C ILE A 55 -16.13 -20.72 -7.44
N LEU A 56 -16.69 -20.86 -8.65
CA LEU A 56 -17.43 -22.06 -9.04
C LEU A 56 -16.50 -23.30 -9.07
N ALA A 57 -15.26 -23.15 -9.49
CA ALA A 57 -14.25 -24.21 -9.44
C ALA A 57 -14.00 -24.66 -8.00
N ALA A 58 -13.79 -23.71 -7.08
CA ALA A 58 -13.52 -24.00 -5.69
C ALA A 58 -14.71 -24.66 -4.96
N LEU A 59 -15.95 -24.37 -5.37
CA LEU A 59 -17.17 -24.89 -4.75
C LEU A 59 -17.65 -26.23 -5.34
N PHE A 60 -17.55 -26.38 -6.67
CA PHE A 60 -18.19 -27.48 -7.41
C PHE A 60 -17.24 -28.24 -8.33
N GLY A 61 -15.99 -27.79 -8.48
CA GLY A 61 -15.04 -28.42 -9.37
C GLY A 61 -14.46 -29.70 -8.77
N GLU A 62 -14.33 -30.71 -9.63
CA GLU A 62 -13.64 -31.95 -9.32
C GLU A 62 -12.26 -31.90 -9.98
N PHE A 63 -11.24 -31.76 -9.14
CA PHE A 63 -9.84 -31.62 -9.57
C PHE A 63 -8.94 -32.56 -8.76
N PRO A 64 -7.76 -32.92 -9.30
CA PRO A 64 -6.67 -33.49 -8.52
C PRO A 64 -6.34 -32.62 -7.29
N GLU A 65 -5.85 -33.22 -6.21
CA GLU A 65 -5.63 -32.53 -4.93
C GLU A 65 -4.74 -31.28 -5.05
N ASP A 66 -3.72 -31.31 -5.91
CA ASP A 66 -2.83 -30.15 -6.14
C ASP A 66 -3.57 -28.97 -6.78
N GLU A 67 -4.43 -29.21 -7.77
CA GLU A 67 -5.24 -28.19 -8.42
C GLU A 67 -6.43 -27.73 -7.57
N LYS A 68 -6.96 -28.61 -6.73
CA LYS A 68 -8.03 -28.27 -5.79
C LYS A 68 -7.57 -27.24 -4.77
N HIS A 69 -6.36 -27.41 -4.22
CA HIS A 69 -5.76 -26.43 -3.32
C HIS A 69 -5.47 -25.09 -4.02
N ASP A 70 -4.91 -25.13 -5.23
CA ASP A 70 -4.68 -23.93 -6.04
C ASP A 70 -6.01 -23.20 -6.35
N SER A 71 -7.08 -23.94 -6.67
CA SER A 71 -8.41 -23.40 -6.94
C SER A 71 -8.97 -22.60 -5.77
N ILE A 72 -8.91 -23.16 -4.56
CA ILE A 72 -9.39 -22.47 -3.34
C ILE A 72 -8.54 -21.23 -3.06
N ALA A 73 -7.20 -21.36 -3.14
CA ALA A 73 -6.29 -20.26 -2.87
C ALA A 73 -6.50 -19.09 -3.83
N PHE A 74 -6.70 -19.37 -5.13
CA PHE A 74 -6.95 -18.36 -6.15
C PHE A 74 -8.33 -17.74 -6.05
N ALA A 75 -9.38 -18.53 -5.87
CA ALA A 75 -10.74 -18.01 -5.70
C ALA A 75 -10.81 -16.98 -4.55
N VAL A 76 -10.21 -17.30 -3.40
CA VAL A 76 -10.13 -16.37 -2.27
C VAL A 76 -9.26 -15.15 -2.60
N SER A 77 -8.05 -15.38 -3.13
CA SER A 77 -7.09 -14.30 -3.40
C SER A 77 -7.62 -13.31 -4.43
N HIS A 78 -8.14 -13.77 -5.56
CA HIS A 78 -8.63 -12.92 -6.63
C HIS A 78 -9.95 -12.23 -6.27
N THR A 79 -10.81 -12.86 -5.46
CA THR A 79 -11.96 -12.18 -4.86
C THR A 79 -11.52 -10.99 -4.00
N VAL A 80 -10.49 -11.19 -3.16
CA VAL A 80 -9.93 -10.09 -2.35
C VAL A 80 -9.34 -8.99 -3.25
N VAL A 81 -8.64 -9.35 -4.32
CA VAL A 81 -8.11 -8.39 -5.31
C VAL A 81 -9.23 -7.57 -5.94
N MET A 82 -10.33 -8.20 -6.35
CA MET A 82 -11.49 -7.51 -6.90
C MET A 82 -12.10 -6.53 -5.91
N ILE A 83 -12.27 -6.94 -4.65
CA ILE A 83 -12.79 -6.05 -3.59
C ILE A 83 -11.85 -4.86 -3.38
N LYS A 84 -10.53 -5.07 -3.39
CA LYS A 84 -9.55 -3.98 -3.27
C LYS A 84 -9.64 -2.98 -4.42
N ILE A 85 -9.70 -3.45 -5.66
CA ILE A 85 -9.81 -2.60 -6.85
C ILE A 85 -11.10 -1.76 -6.76
N LEU A 86 -12.23 -2.40 -6.46
CA LEU A 86 -13.51 -1.72 -6.30
C LEU A 86 -13.48 -0.69 -5.16
N SER A 87 -12.89 -1.03 -4.01
CA SER A 87 -12.77 -0.13 -2.86
C SER A 87 -12.05 1.18 -3.23
N VAL A 88 -10.95 1.10 -3.97
CA VAL A 88 -10.20 2.30 -4.42
C VAL A 88 -11.02 3.12 -5.42
N ILE A 89 -11.70 2.46 -6.37
CA ILE A 89 -12.52 3.14 -7.38
C ILE A 89 -13.71 3.86 -6.75
N LEU A 90 -14.38 3.25 -5.76
CA LEU A 90 -15.48 3.87 -5.02
C LEU A 90 -15.00 5.12 -4.25
N ASN A 91 -13.76 5.11 -3.77
CA ASN A 91 -13.13 6.23 -3.08
C ASN A 91 -12.48 7.27 -4.01
N LYS A 92 -12.73 7.22 -5.33
CA LYS A 92 -12.10 8.10 -6.34
C LYS A 92 -12.17 9.60 -6.01
N ARG A 93 -13.32 10.09 -5.52
CA ARG A 93 -13.48 11.53 -5.17
C ARG A 93 -12.59 11.92 -3.99
N LEU A 94 -12.51 11.04 -2.99
CA LEU A 94 -11.66 11.23 -1.82
C LEU A 94 -10.18 11.21 -2.21
N ILE A 95 -9.78 10.28 -3.06
CA ILE A 95 -8.42 10.16 -3.60
C ILE A 95 -8.00 11.39 -4.42
N ARG A 96 -8.89 11.95 -5.24
CA ARG A 96 -8.61 13.19 -5.97
C ARG A 96 -8.25 14.33 -5.02
N LYS A 97 -9.00 14.47 -3.94
CA LYS A 97 -8.72 15.47 -2.90
C LYS A 97 -7.40 15.16 -2.18
N LEU A 98 -7.15 13.91 -1.83
CA LEU A 98 -5.89 13.47 -1.24
C LEU A 98 -4.69 13.87 -2.11
N ASN A 99 -4.76 13.63 -3.41
CA ASN A 99 -3.70 13.98 -4.35
C ASN A 99 -3.42 15.50 -4.37
N PHE A 100 -4.48 16.32 -4.34
CA PHE A 100 -4.34 17.78 -4.24
C PHE A 100 -3.66 18.20 -2.94
N ASP A 101 -4.13 17.68 -1.80
CA ASP A 101 -3.61 18.02 -0.48
C ASP A 101 -2.15 17.57 -0.33
N MET A 102 -1.79 16.38 -0.86
CA MET A 102 -0.44 15.84 -0.86
C MET A 102 0.56 16.68 -1.69
N VAL A 103 0.10 17.31 -2.77
CA VAL A 103 0.92 18.24 -3.57
C VAL A 103 1.08 19.58 -2.87
N ARG A 104 0.02 20.08 -2.22
CA ARG A 104 -0.03 21.43 -1.67
C ARG A 104 0.66 21.56 -0.31
N VAL A 105 0.36 20.69 0.65
CA VAL A 105 0.78 20.83 2.05
C VAL A 105 2.30 20.72 2.16
N CYS A 106 2.96 21.56 2.96
CA CYS A 106 4.42 21.64 3.12
C CYS A 106 5.24 21.95 1.85
N LYS A 107 4.64 22.22 0.69
CA LYS A 107 5.33 22.37 -0.60
C LYS A 107 6.53 23.33 -0.57
N ASN A 108 6.42 24.44 0.16
CA ASN A 108 7.46 25.47 0.22
C ASN A 108 8.68 25.06 1.06
N TYR A 109 8.54 24.00 1.87
CA TYR A 109 9.56 23.53 2.81
C TYR A 109 10.17 22.19 2.36
N GLU A 110 9.76 21.67 1.20
CA GLU A 110 10.30 20.42 0.68
C GLU A 110 11.71 20.61 0.11
N GLU A 111 12.71 20.13 0.84
CA GLU A 111 14.11 20.17 0.38
C GLU A 111 14.38 19.17 -0.75
N LYS A 112 15.20 19.57 -1.71
CA LYS A 112 15.50 18.76 -2.91
C LYS A 112 16.12 17.40 -2.57
N SER A 113 17.05 17.36 -1.63
CA SER A 113 17.73 16.15 -1.15
C SER A 113 16.73 15.07 -0.70
N LEU A 114 15.80 15.42 0.18
CA LEU A 114 14.76 14.52 0.69
C LEU A 114 13.78 14.09 -0.40
N GLN A 115 13.45 15.00 -1.32
CA GLN A 115 12.56 14.68 -2.43
C GLN A 115 13.19 13.66 -3.38
N ASP A 116 14.50 13.75 -3.60
CA ASP A 116 15.24 12.81 -4.43
C ASP A 116 15.43 11.45 -3.72
N GLU A 117 15.69 11.44 -2.41
CA GLU A 117 15.73 10.22 -1.60
C GLU A 117 14.38 9.50 -1.61
N LYS A 118 13.29 10.23 -1.34
CA LYS A 118 11.92 9.69 -1.40
C LYS A 118 11.63 9.07 -2.77
N TYR A 119 11.96 9.78 -3.85
CA TYR A 119 11.72 9.28 -5.20
C TYR A 119 12.52 7.99 -5.46
N ARG A 120 13.76 7.91 -4.99
CA ARG A 120 14.58 6.70 -5.05
C ARG A 120 13.93 5.54 -4.30
N ILE A 121 13.45 5.76 -3.07
CA ILE A 121 12.76 4.72 -2.27
C ILE A 121 11.49 4.26 -2.97
N ILE A 122 10.65 5.19 -3.45
CA ILE A 122 9.45 4.86 -4.22
C ILE A 122 9.82 3.98 -5.42
N LYS A 123 10.79 4.40 -6.23
CA LYS A 123 11.20 3.69 -7.44
C LYS A 123 11.70 2.27 -7.13
N ILE A 124 12.55 2.11 -6.12
CA ILE A 124 13.08 0.79 -5.71
C ILE A 124 11.93 -0.11 -5.25
N ASN A 125 11.05 0.38 -4.38
CA ASN A 125 9.94 -0.43 -3.86
C ASN A 125 8.94 -0.82 -4.95
N VAL A 126 8.63 0.09 -5.88
CA VAL A 126 7.78 -0.19 -7.05
C VAL A 126 8.42 -1.30 -7.89
N ILE A 127 9.68 -1.14 -8.30
CA ILE A 127 10.36 -2.12 -9.16
C ILE A 127 10.45 -3.48 -8.46
N ALA A 128 10.83 -3.50 -7.18
CA ALA A 128 10.91 -4.73 -6.40
C ALA A 128 9.55 -5.41 -6.28
N TYR A 129 8.46 -4.66 -6.05
CA TYR A 129 7.13 -5.24 -5.98
C TYR A 129 6.66 -5.81 -7.31
N PHE A 130 6.84 -5.07 -8.40
CA PHE A 130 6.56 -5.54 -9.77
C PHE A 130 7.33 -6.83 -10.09
N ALA A 131 8.63 -6.85 -9.81
CA ALA A 131 9.49 -8.01 -10.06
C ALA A 131 9.03 -9.23 -9.24
N THR A 132 8.65 -9.03 -7.98
CA THR A 132 8.19 -10.12 -7.12
C THR A 132 6.85 -10.71 -7.58
N VAL A 133 5.84 -9.87 -7.90
CA VAL A 133 4.52 -10.36 -8.33
C VAL A 133 4.60 -11.04 -9.69
N TYR A 134 5.24 -10.42 -10.69
CA TYR A 134 5.38 -11.04 -12.00
C TYR A 134 6.34 -12.23 -12.00
N GLY A 135 7.37 -12.21 -11.16
CA GLY A 135 8.23 -13.38 -10.93
C GLY A 135 7.43 -14.58 -10.41
N SER A 136 6.53 -14.34 -9.46
CA SER A 136 5.59 -15.37 -8.99
C SER A 136 4.66 -15.85 -10.12
N ALA A 137 4.05 -14.94 -10.88
CA ALA A 137 3.17 -15.30 -11.99
C ALA A 137 3.87 -16.12 -13.10
N ILE A 138 5.15 -15.81 -13.39
CA ILE A 138 5.97 -16.58 -14.33
C ILE A 138 6.20 -18.01 -13.82
N CYS A 139 6.37 -18.22 -12.50
CA CYS A 139 6.49 -19.56 -11.93
C CYS A 139 5.21 -20.40 -12.15
N PHE A 140 4.02 -19.78 -12.10
CA PHE A 140 2.77 -20.45 -12.43
C PHE A 140 2.66 -20.81 -13.92
N ILE A 141 3.15 -19.95 -14.82
CA ILE A 141 3.25 -20.30 -16.25
C ILE A 141 4.21 -21.49 -16.45
N GLY A 142 5.37 -21.45 -15.78
CA GLY A 142 6.37 -22.52 -15.86
C GLY A 142 5.78 -23.87 -15.40
N GLU A 143 5.00 -23.87 -14.32
CA GLU A 143 4.29 -25.06 -13.85
C GLU A 143 3.23 -25.54 -14.85
N GLY A 144 2.43 -24.62 -15.42
CA GLY A 144 1.44 -24.96 -16.43
C GLY A 144 2.07 -25.56 -17.70
N LEU A 145 3.21 -25.03 -18.14
CA LEU A 145 3.97 -25.58 -19.27
C LEU A 145 4.55 -26.95 -18.95
N ARG A 146 5.08 -27.15 -17.74
CA ARG A 146 5.59 -28.45 -17.28
C ARG A 146 4.49 -29.52 -17.33
N LYS A 147 3.32 -29.23 -16.78
CA LYS A 147 2.14 -30.12 -16.84
C LYS A 147 1.75 -30.47 -18.27
N MET A 148 1.76 -29.49 -19.17
CA MET A 148 1.50 -29.71 -20.60
C MET A 148 2.52 -30.65 -21.26
N PHE A 149 3.82 -30.49 -20.97
CA PHE A 149 4.87 -31.36 -21.51
C PHE A 149 4.85 -32.78 -20.95
N GLU A 150 4.32 -32.97 -19.74
CA GLU A 150 4.14 -34.28 -19.10
C GLU A 150 2.85 -35.00 -19.57
N GLY A 151 2.11 -34.42 -20.50
CA GLY A 151 0.89 -34.99 -21.07
C GLY A 151 -0.40 -34.63 -20.34
N SER A 152 -0.36 -33.64 -19.44
CA SER A 152 -1.54 -33.05 -18.80
C SER A 152 -1.94 -31.73 -19.49
N HIS A 153 -2.86 -30.98 -18.90
CA HIS A 153 -3.39 -29.74 -19.47
C HIS A 153 -2.56 -28.52 -19.04
N PHE A 154 -2.50 -27.49 -19.90
CA PHE A 154 -1.92 -26.20 -19.53
C PHE A 154 -2.86 -25.44 -18.59
N VAL A 155 -2.54 -25.40 -17.30
CA VAL A 155 -3.34 -24.72 -16.27
C VAL A 155 -2.47 -23.77 -15.46
N THR A 156 -2.80 -22.48 -15.49
CA THR A 156 -2.20 -21.45 -14.62
C THR A 156 -3.19 -20.95 -13.57
N VAL A 157 -4.47 -21.00 -13.88
CA VAL A 157 -5.60 -20.61 -13.04
C VAL A 157 -6.64 -21.71 -13.18
N VAL A 158 -7.15 -22.20 -12.05
CA VAL A 158 -8.12 -23.28 -12.02
C VAL A 158 -9.53 -22.68 -12.07
N THR A 159 -10.22 -22.85 -13.20
CA THR A 159 -11.57 -22.32 -13.45
C THR A 159 -12.56 -23.47 -13.70
N TYR A 160 -13.85 -23.24 -13.43
CA TYR A 160 -14.89 -24.27 -13.59
C TYR A 160 -15.09 -24.70 -15.04
N TYR A 161 -14.89 -23.76 -15.98
CA TYR A 161 -14.84 -24.03 -17.41
C TYR A 161 -13.47 -23.60 -17.96
N PRO A 162 -12.87 -24.37 -18.88
CA PRO A 162 -13.27 -25.72 -19.32
C PRO A 162 -13.10 -26.75 -18.20
N SER A 163 -13.80 -27.89 -18.31
CA SER A 163 -13.61 -29.00 -17.37
C SER A 163 -12.17 -29.51 -17.42
N PHE A 164 -11.70 -30.13 -16.34
CA PHE A 164 -10.34 -30.64 -16.24
C PHE A 164 -9.99 -31.54 -17.44
N GLU A 165 -10.77 -32.59 -17.69
CA GLU A 165 -10.58 -33.57 -18.77
C GLU A 165 -10.81 -33.04 -20.21
N ASP A 166 -11.16 -31.76 -20.38
CA ASP A 166 -11.42 -31.20 -21.72
C ASP A 166 -10.10 -30.80 -22.42
N ASP A 167 -9.70 -31.62 -23.38
CA ASP A 167 -8.54 -31.43 -24.24
C ASP A 167 -8.85 -30.75 -25.58
N SER A 168 -10.08 -30.28 -25.77
CA SER A 168 -10.43 -29.60 -27.01
C SER A 168 -9.55 -28.35 -27.24
N PHE A 169 -9.31 -28.04 -28.51
CA PHE A 169 -8.61 -26.81 -28.88
C PHE A 169 -9.26 -25.55 -28.26
N GLN A 170 -10.58 -25.57 -28.10
CA GLN A 170 -11.34 -24.48 -27.47
C GLN A 170 -11.03 -24.36 -25.97
N ALA A 171 -10.93 -25.48 -25.25
CA ALA A 171 -10.55 -25.50 -23.85
C ALA A 171 -9.14 -24.94 -23.63
N VAL A 172 -8.17 -25.34 -24.46
CA VAL A 172 -6.79 -24.81 -24.39
C VAL A 172 -6.77 -23.30 -24.65
N LEU A 173 -7.50 -22.82 -25.66
CA LEU A 173 -7.60 -21.39 -25.95
C LEU A 173 -8.22 -20.61 -24.78
N PHE A 174 -9.23 -21.18 -24.12
CA PHE A 174 -9.87 -20.56 -22.95
C PHE A 174 -8.94 -20.50 -21.74
N ARG A 175 -8.15 -21.56 -21.49
CA ARG A 175 -7.13 -21.57 -20.42
C ARG A 175 -6.08 -20.46 -20.65
N ILE A 176 -5.59 -20.31 -21.88
CA ILE A 176 -4.67 -19.21 -22.26
C ILE A 176 -5.34 -17.84 -22.08
N TYR A 177 -6.60 -17.70 -22.48
CA TYR A 177 -7.38 -16.48 -22.27
C TYR A 177 -7.46 -16.12 -20.77
N ASN A 178 -7.78 -17.06 -19.88
CA ASN A 178 -7.79 -16.81 -18.44
C ASN A 178 -6.41 -16.40 -17.90
N THR A 179 -5.31 -16.99 -18.40
CA THR A 179 -3.96 -16.53 -18.08
C THR A 179 -3.76 -15.07 -18.46
N ILE A 180 -4.20 -14.64 -19.64
CA ILE A 180 -4.08 -13.24 -20.08
C ILE A 180 -4.92 -12.33 -19.17
N VAL A 181 -6.16 -12.71 -18.86
CA VAL A 181 -7.05 -11.95 -17.96
C VAL A 181 -6.44 -11.81 -16.57
N LEU A 182 -5.82 -12.87 -16.02
CA LEU A 182 -5.08 -12.82 -14.75
C LEU A 182 -3.97 -11.76 -14.79
N PHE A 183 -3.13 -11.74 -15.84
CA PHE A 183 -2.03 -10.79 -15.94
C PHE A 183 -2.52 -9.34 -16.06
N LEU A 184 -3.64 -9.13 -16.75
CA LEU A 184 -4.31 -7.82 -16.82
C LEU A 184 -4.84 -7.40 -15.45
N MET A 185 -5.52 -8.30 -14.73
CA MET A 185 -6.02 -8.05 -13.37
C MET A 185 -4.88 -7.73 -12.40
N MET A 186 -3.78 -8.48 -12.44
CA MET A 186 -2.57 -8.22 -11.65
C MET A 186 -1.98 -6.84 -11.99
N MET A 187 -1.93 -6.46 -13.27
CA MET A 187 -1.45 -5.13 -13.67
C MET A 187 -2.34 -4.02 -13.08
N THR A 188 -3.67 -4.15 -13.17
CA THR A 188 -4.61 -3.21 -12.56
C THR A 188 -4.44 -3.14 -11.04
N MET A 189 -4.31 -4.28 -10.36
CA MET A 189 -4.07 -4.33 -8.90
C MET A 189 -2.77 -3.64 -8.52
N ILE A 190 -1.65 -4.00 -9.14
CA ILE A 190 -0.32 -3.47 -8.82
C ILE A 190 -0.31 -1.95 -9.01
N VAL A 191 -0.83 -1.45 -10.14
CA VAL A 191 -0.75 -0.03 -10.49
C VAL A 191 -1.77 0.81 -9.72
N SER A 192 -3.03 0.40 -9.68
CA SER A 192 -4.14 1.22 -9.17
C SER A 192 -4.35 1.11 -7.68
N VAL A 193 -3.94 0.00 -7.07
CA VAL A 193 -4.22 -0.28 -5.66
C VAL A 193 -2.92 -0.30 -4.88
N ASP A 194 -2.08 -1.31 -5.10
CA ASP A 194 -1.02 -1.65 -4.16
C ASP A 194 0.10 -0.60 -4.17
N THR A 195 0.65 -0.35 -5.36
CA THR A 195 1.71 0.65 -5.53
C THR A 195 1.19 2.04 -5.21
N PHE A 196 -0.06 2.34 -5.58
CA PHE A 196 -0.65 3.65 -5.33
C PHE A 196 -0.85 3.91 -3.83
N THR A 197 -1.33 2.91 -3.08
CA THR A 197 -1.42 2.96 -1.61
C THR A 197 -0.03 3.16 -1.00
N MET A 198 0.94 2.33 -1.39
CA MET A 198 2.32 2.41 -0.90
C MET A 198 2.95 3.79 -1.17
N VAL A 199 2.77 4.34 -2.37
CA VAL A 199 3.29 5.66 -2.75
C VAL A 199 2.69 6.75 -1.85
N ASN A 200 1.39 6.71 -1.58
CA ASN A 200 0.75 7.66 -0.68
C ASN A 200 1.29 7.57 0.75
N LEU A 201 1.53 6.36 1.27
CA LEU A 201 2.13 6.16 2.58
C LEU A 201 3.57 6.72 2.64
N ILE A 202 4.40 6.40 1.65
CA ILE A 202 5.78 6.91 1.58
C ILE A 202 5.78 8.43 1.46
N MET A 203 4.92 9.00 0.61
CA MET A 203 4.83 10.45 0.46
C MET A 203 4.40 11.13 1.75
N PHE A 204 3.40 10.58 2.44
CA PHE A 204 2.94 11.11 3.72
C PHE A 204 4.02 11.05 4.81
N LYS A 205 4.78 9.95 4.89
CA LYS A 205 5.97 9.85 5.76
C LYS A 205 6.91 11.04 5.57
N TYR A 206 7.29 11.33 4.32
CA TYR A 206 8.21 12.43 4.04
C TYR A 206 7.60 13.81 4.31
N LYS A 207 6.27 13.96 4.30
CA LYS A 207 5.61 15.20 4.76
C LYS A 207 5.79 15.42 6.26
N ILE A 208 5.70 14.36 7.07
CA ILE A 208 5.98 14.45 8.51
C ILE A 208 7.45 14.81 8.74
N ILE A 209 8.38 14.16 8.03
CA ILE A 209 9.82 14.48 8.12
C ILE A 209 10.08 15.94 7.74
N THR A 210 9.46 16.44 6.67
CA THR A 210 9.58 17.84 6.25
C THR A 210 9.10 18.80 7.34
N LEU A 211 7.97 18.48 7.99
CA LEU A 211 7.45 19.30 9.08
C LEU A 211 8.34 19.23 10.33
N ARG A 212 8.95 18.08 10.61
CA ARG A 212 9.91 17.91 11.71
C ARG A 212 11.12 18.81 11.52
N GLN A 213 11.74 18.75 10.35
CA GLN A 213 12.88 19.59 10.00
C GLN A 213 12.54 21.08 9.95
N TYR A 214 11.30 21.43 9.60
CA TYR A 214 10.82 22.80 9.70
C TYR A 214 10.89 23.33 11.14
N PHE A 215 10.47 22.54 12.13
CA PHE A 215 10.57 22.93 13.55
C PHE A 215 12.03 22.93 14.06
N GLU A 216 12.85 21.99 13.62
CA GLU A 216 14.29 21.97 13.93
C GLU A 216 14.97 23.25 13.40
N LYS A 217 14.72 23.60 12.13
CA LYS A 217 15.25 24.83 11.52
C LYS A 217 14.73 26.10 12.19
N LEU A 218 13.48 26.08 12.66
CA LEU A 218 12.92 27.21 13.39
C LEU A 218 13.68 27.49 14.69
N ASN A 219 14.18 26.44 15.37
CA ASN A 219 15.07 26.59 16.51
C ASN A 219 16.42 27.21 16.09
N ASP A 220 17.05 26.70 15.04
CA ASP A 220 18.34 27.20 14.56
C ASP A 220 18.25 28.69 14.13
N ASP A 221 17.16 29.08 13.47
CA ASP A 221 16.93 30.45 13.04
C ASP A 221 16.65 31.36 14.25
N PHE A 222 15.96 30.85 15.28
CA PHE A 222 15.77 31.56 16.54
C PHE A 222 17.10 31.80 17.27
N ASP A 223 17.94 30.77 17.40
CA ASP A 223 19.23 30.86 18.10
C ASP A 223 20.15 31.88 17.42
N LYS A 224 20.25 31.85 16.09
CA LYS A 224 21.04 32.83 15.31
C LYS A 224 20.54 34.28 15.51
N LEU A 225 19.23 34.50 15.47
CA LEU A 225 18.67 35.84 15.68
C LEU A 225 18.90 36.33 17.11
N ASN A 226 18.83 35.43 18.09
CA ASN A 226 19.08 35.78 19.48
C ASN A 226 20.56 36.13 19.73
N GLU A 227 21.50 35.43 19.08
CA GLU A 227 22.93 35.77 19.10
C GLU A 227 23.23 37.15 18.52
N THR A 228 22.46 37.60 17.50
CA THR A 228 22.59 38.96 16.95
C THR A 228 22.03 40.07 17.86
N GLY A 229 21.43 39.72 19.00
CA GLY A 229 20.92 40.66 20.00
C GLY A 229 19.49 41.17 19.74
N ASP A 230 18.83 40.74 18.66
CA ASP A 230 17.44 41.12 18.35
C ASP A 230 16.44 40.09 18.89
N THR A 231 16.40 39.95 20.22
CA THR A 231 15.56 38.96 20.91
C THR A 231 14.07 39.13 20.62
N ARG A 232 13.61 40.35 20.28
CA ARG A 232 12.20 40.61 19.94
C ARG A 232 11.87 40.09 18.55
N LEU A 233 12.72 40.36 17.56
CA LEU A 233 12.56 39.83 16.21
C LEU A 233 12.65 38.30 16.19
N ALA A 234 13.57 37.72 16.99
CA ALA A 234 13.68 36.28 17.17
C ALA A 234 12.37 35.67 17.68
N ALA A 235 11.78 36.24 18.74
CA ALA A 235 10.55 35.75 19.32
C ALA A 235 9.32 35.91 18.40
N ASP A 236 9.24 36.98 17.61
CA ASP A 236 8.19 37.16 16.59
C ASP A 236 8.32 36.18 15.43
N THR A 237 9.55 35.94 14.97
CA THR A 237 9.85 34.96 13.92
C THR A 237 9.48 33.56 14.38
N LEU A 238 9.87 33.18 15.60
CA LEU A 238 9.48 31.91 16.21
C LEU A 238 7.97 31.77 16.30
N LYS A 239 7.26 32.79 16.81
CA LYS A 239 5.79 32.73 16.91
C LYS A 239 5.13 32.52 15.55
N ASN A 240 5.52 33.29 14.53
CA ASN A 240 4.93 33.18 13.21
C ASN A 240 5.23 31.81 12.57
N GLY A 241 6.46 31.32 12.73
CA GLY A 241 6.85 29.98 12.29
C GLY A 241 6.06 28.88 13.00
N LEU A 242 5.86 28.99 14.32
CA LEU A 242 5.04 28.04 15.08
C LEU A 242 3.60 27.99 14.57
N ILE A 243 2.97 29.15 14.34
CA ILE A 243 1.60 29.21 13.82
C ILE A 243 1.50 28.53 12.45
N GLU A 244 2.49 28.75 11.58
CA GLU A 244 2.54 28.10 10.26
C GLU A 244 2.78 26.59 10.38
N GLY A 245 3.73 26.16 11.21
CA GLY A 245 3.99 24.76 11.52
C GLY A 245 2.75 24.04 12.06
N PHE A 246 2.00 24.66 12.97
CA PHE A 246 0.77 24.08 13.51
C PHE A 246 -0.33 23.96 12.46
N LYS A 247 -0.48 24.96 11.57
CA LYS A 247 -1.40 24.84 10.42
C LYS A 247 -1.02 23.66 9.53
N MET A 248 0.27 23.47 9.25
CA MET A 248 0.75 22.31 8.49
C MET A 248 0.45 21.01 9.23
N HIS A 249 0.72 20.93 10.53
CA HIS A 249 0.44 19.74 11.34
C HIS A 249 -1.03 19.33 11.31
N VAL A 250 -1.96 20.29 11.47
CA VAL A 250 -3.41 20.04 11.40
C VAL A 250 -3.83 19.49 10.04
N GLU A 251 -3.30 20.05 8.95
CA GLU A 251 -3.57 19.54 7.59
C GLU A 251 -2.97 18.14 7.39
N LEU A 252 -1.81 17.82 7.95
CA LEU A 252 -1.24 16.47 7.90
C LEU A 252 -2.10 15.45 8.66
N ILE A 253 -2.60 15.79 9.85
CA ILE A 253 -3.54 14.93 10.59
C ILE A 253 -4.80 14.66 9.74
N ARG A 254 -5.30 15.68 9.05
CA ARG A 254 -6.45 15.53 8.15
C ARG A 254 -6.12 14.62 6.96
N ILE A 255 -4.96 14.79 6.33
CA ILE A 255 -4.51 13.94 5.23
C ILE A 255 -4.41 12.48 5.69
N LEU A 256 -3.87 12.20 6.88
CA LEU A 256 -3.78 10.83 7.39
C LEU A 256 -5.16 10.17 7.52
N LYS A 257 -6.17 10.89 8.02
CA LYS A 257 -7.55 10.38 8.10
C LYS A 257 -8.10 10.05 6.72
N VAL A 258 -7.80 10.89 5.72
CA VAL A 258 -8.20 10.66 4.33
C VAL A 258 -7.49 9.44 3.74
N ILE A 259 -6.22 9.21 4.07
CA ILE A 259 -5.48 8.00 3.68
C ILE A 259 -6.11 6.74 4.31
N ASP A 260 -6.43 6.78 5.60
CA ASP A 260 -7.06 5.68 6.32
C ASP A 260 -8.46 5.36 5.76
N GLU A 261 -9.25 6.37 5.42
CA GLU A 261 -10.57 6.19 4.79
C GLU A 261 -10.45 5.66 3.34
N ALA A 262 -9.47 6.15 2.57
CA ALA A 262 -9.28 5.74 1.17
C ALA A 262 -8.71 4.32 1.03
N PHE A 263 -7.75 3.95 1.90
CA PHE A 263 -6.93 2.74 1.74
C PHE A 263 -6.98 1.78 2.93
N GLY A 264 -7.70 2.11 4.02
CA GLY A 264 -7.79 1.26 5.21
C GLY A 264 -8.33 -0.13 4.91
N ILE A 265 -9.35 -0.23 4.05
CA ILE A 265 -9.90 -1.53 3.59
C ILE A 265 -8.84 -2.31 2.80
N VAL A 266 -8.07 -1.64 1.93
CA VAL A 266 -7.01 -2.29 1.13
C VAL A 266 -5.94 -2.90 2.03
N MET A 267 -5.44 -2.14 3.01
CA MET A 267 -4.43 -2.61 3.96
C MET A 267 -4.97 -3.74 4.84
N ALA A 268 -6.24 -3.66 5.26
CA ALA A 268 -6.88 -4.66 6.08
C ALA A 268 -7.11 -5.99 5.33
N LEU A 269 -7.57 -5.90 4.08
CA LEU A 269 -7.70 -7.06 3.20
C LEU A 269 -6.33 -7.67 2.86
N GLN A 270 -5.30 -6.85 2.68
CA GLN A 270 -3.93 -7.36 2.51
C GLN A 270 -3.47 -8.14 3.73
N LEU A 271 -3.73 -7.64 4.94
CA LEU A 271 -3.37 -8.34 6.18
C LEU A 271 -4.05 -9.72 6.27
N CYS A 272 -5.37 -9.78 6.02
CA CYS A 272 -6.12 -11.03 6.04
C CYS A 272 -5.69 -12.00 4.94
N GLN A 273 -5.46 -11.50 3.72
CA GLN A 273 -5.01 -12.31 2.60
C GLN A 273 -3.62 -12.88 2.85
N SER A 274 -2.66 -12.06 3.29
CA SER A 274 -1.30 -12.52 3.57
C SER A 274 -1.26 -13.57 4.69
N SER A 275 -2.03 -13.40 5.77
CA SER A 275 -2.05 -14.37 6.86
C SER A 275 -2.77 -15.67 6.47
N GLY A 276 -3.96 -15.56 5.85
CA GLY A 276 -4.78 -16.71 5.47
C GLY A 276 -4.14 -17.55 4.36
N SER A 277 -3.72 -16.91 3.27
CA SER A 277 -3.10 -17.62 2.14
C SER A 277 -1.76 -18.21 2.52
N ALA A 278 -0.94 -17.54 3.34
CA ALA A 278 0.34 -18.11 3.75
C ALA A 278 0.18 -19.39 4.59
N VAL A 279 -0.77 -19.40 5.54
CA VAL A 279 -1.04 -20.62 6.33
C VAL A 279 -1.55 -21.74 5.44
N ALA A 280 -2.50 -21.46 4.54
CA ALA A 280 -3.06 -22.48 3.64
C ALA A 280 -2.00 -23.08 2.70
N LEU A 281 -1.12 -22.25 2.15
CA LEU A 281 -0.08 -22.69 1.22
C LEU A 281 1.09 -23.39 1.90
N LEU A 282 1.48 -22.95 3.10
CA LEU A 282 2.48 -23.65 3.90
C LEU A 282 1.96 -25.01 4.38
N LEU A 283 0.67 -25.11 4.67
CA LEU A 283 0.01 -26.39 4.96
C LEU A 283 0.06 -27.33 3.76
N GLN A 284 -0.18 -26.82 2.55
CA GLN A 284 -0.04 -27.60 1.32
C GLN A 284 1.39 -28.16 1.17
N ILE A 285 2.43 -27.37 1.49
CA ILE A 285 3.81 -27.85 1.49
C ILE A 285 4.03 -28.95 2.53
N ALA A 286 3.50 -28.79 3.75
CA ALA A 286 3.68 -29.76 4.83
C ALA A 286 2.99 -31.10 4.58
N LEU A 287 1.78 -31.09 4.01
CA LEU A 287 0.97 -32.30 3.81
C LEU A 287 1.26 -33.03 2.49
N SER A 288 1.95 -32.39 1.54
CA SER A 288 2.19 -32.99 0.23
C SER A 288 3.49 -33.80 0.21
N GLU A 289 3.40 -35.13 0.21
CA GLU A 289 4.56 -36.03 0.23
C GLU A 289 5.46 -35.96 -1.03
N LYS A 290 4.96 -35.42 -2.16
CA LYS A 290 5.68 -35.38 -3.46
C LYS A 290 5.39 -34.13 -4.30
N LEU A 291 5.63 -32.93 -3.77
CA LEU A 291 5.62 -31.72 -4.61
C LEU A 291 6.88 -31.66 -5.50
N THR A 292 6.68 -31.36 -6.79
CA THR A 292 7.80 -31.11 -7.70
C THR A 292 8.55 -29.83 -7.29
N PHE A 293 9.81 -29.71 -7.68
CA PHE A 293 10.60 -28.51 -7.41
C PHE A 293 9.91 -27.23 -7.94
N VAL A 294 9.31 -27.29 -9.13
CA VAL A 294 8.61 -26.17 -9.76
C VAL A 294 7.33 -25.81 -8.99
N ALA A 295 6.57 -26.80 -8.53
CA ALA A 295 5.40 -26.60 -7.67
C ALA A 295 5.75 -26.02 -6.29
N ASN A 296 6.89 -26.38 -5.71
CA ASN A 296 7.35 -25.75 -4.47
C ASN A 296 7.78 -24.29 -4.71
N LEU A 297 8.45 -24.03 -5.82
CA LEU A 297 8.95 -22.71 -6.17
C LEU A 297 7.80 -21.71 -6.39
N LYS A 298 6.74 -22.10 -7.12
CA LYS A 298 5.55 -21.23 -7.32
C LYS A 298 4.91 -20.83 -5.98
N ILE A 299 4.79 -21.78 -5.04
CA ILE A 299 4.15 -21.53 -3.73
C ILE A 299 5.02 -20.57 -2.89
N ILE A 300 6.33 -20.81 -2.82
CA ILE A 300 7.26 -19.98 -2.06
C ILE A 300 7.28 -18.55 -2.60
N PHE A 301 7.35 -18.36 -3.92
CA PHE A 301 7.32 -17.02 -4.51
C PHE A 301 5.99 -16.31 -4.29
N PHE A 302 4.87 -17.03 -4.29
CA PHE A 302 3.56 -16.46 -3.98
C PHE A 302 3.47 -15.99 -2.52
N VAL A 303 3.88 -16.82 -1.56
CA VAL A 303 3.94 -16.46 -0.13
C VAL A 303 4.88 -15.27 0.08
N PHE A 304 6.05 -15.29 -0.56
CA PHE A 304 7.00 -14.18 -0.51
C PHE A 304 6.40 -12.88 -1.06
N ALA A 305 5.68 -12.93 -2.19
CA ALA A 305 5.00 -11.76 -2.76
C ALA A 305 3.97 -11.16 -1.78
N LEU A 306 3.17 -12.00 -1.15
CA LEU A 306 2.17 -11.57 -0.17
C LEU A 306 2.79 -10.93 1.07
N PHE A 307 3.85 -11.52 1.62
CA PHE A 307 4.54 -10.94 2.78
C PHE A 307 5.34 -9.69 2.43
N PHE A 308 5.92 -9.64 1.22
CA PHE A 308 6.64 -8.47 0.76
C PHE A 308 5.72 -7.25 0.66
N LEU A 309 4.53 -7.40 0.06
CA LEU A 309 3.55 -6.31 0.02
C LEU A 309 3.06 -5.93 1.43
N LEU A 310 2.78 -6.91 2.29
CA LEU A 310 2.37 -6.65 3.66
C LEU A 310 3.45 -5.85 4.42
N GLY A 311 4.71 -6.24 4.28
CA GLY A 311 5.84 -5.52 4.84
C GLY A 311 5.94 -4.10 4.31
N LEU A 312 5.75 -3.88 3.00
CA LEU A 312 5.72 -2.54 2.42
C LEU A 312 4.63 -1.66 3.04
N PHE A 313 3.43 -2.18 3.32
CA PHE A 313 2.40 -1.39 3.99
C PHE A 313 2.71 -1.14 5.47
N LEU A 314 2.97 -2.19 6.24
CA LEU A 314 3.10 -2.10 7.70
C LEU A 314 4.38 -1.39 8.13
N CYS A 315 5.49 -1.56 7.41
CA CYS A 315 6.73 -0.84 7.71
C CYS A 315 6.58 0.65 7.42
N ASN A 316 5.95 1.04 6.29
CA ASN A 316 5.71 2.46 6.01
C ASN A 316 4.69 3.08 6.99
N ALA A 317 3.67 2.33 7.40
CA ALA A 317 2.72 2.75 8.43
C ALA A 317 3.37 2.93 9.81
N GLY A 318 4.22 1.98 10.20
CA GLY A 318 4.99 2.05 11.44
C GLY A 318 5.95 3.25 11.44
N GLU A 319 6.62 3.50 10.31
CA GLU A 319 7.52 4.64 10.16
C GLU A 319 6.77 5.98 10.25
N ILE A 320 5.56 6.10 9.69
CA ILE A 320 4.70 7.28 9.88
C ILE A 320 4.45 7.53 11.37
N THR A 321 4.12 6.47 12.12
CA THR A 321 3.86 6.54 13.56
C THR A 321 5.12 6.99 14.33
N TYR A 322 6.28 6.41 13.99
CA TYR A 322 7.55 6.77 14.59
C TYR A 322 7.94 8.22 14.32
N GLN A 323 7.83 8.66 13.06
CA GLN A 323 8.13 10.05 12.67
C GLN A 323 7.17 11.05 13.33
N ALA A 324 5.92 10.66 13.57
CA ALA A 324 4.97 11.49 14.31
C ALA A 324 5.39 11.69 15.78
N THR A 325 5.96 10.68 16.42
CA THR A 325 6.51 10.82 17.78
C THR A 325 7.69 11.78 17.81
N LEU A 326 8.65 11.64 16.88
CA LEU A 326 9.79 12.56 16.78
C LEU A 326 9.35 14.01 16.48
N LEU A 327 8.28 14.18 15.70
CA LEU A 327 7.71 15.50 15.45
C LEU A 327 7.22 16.17 16.75
N ALA A 328 6.66 15.42 17.69
CA ALA A 328 6.28 15.96 18.99
C ALA A 328 7.51 16.50 19.74
N ASP A 329 8.62 15.76 19.71
CA ASP A 329 9.89 16.20 20.32
C ASP A 329 10.42 17.48 19.65
N SER A 330 10.44 17.54 18.32
CA SER A 330 10.88 18.75 17.60
C SER A 330 10.01 19.97 17.88
N ILE A 331 8.70 19.79 18.09
CA ILE A 331 7.80 20.87 18.53
C ILE A 331 8.19 21.34 19.94
N PHE A 332 8.51 20.43 20.85
CA PHE A 332 8.90 20.79 22.21
C PHE A 332 10.26 21.50 22.26
N TYR A 333 11.21 21.09 21.43
CA TYR A 333 12.57 21.65 21.36
C TYR A 333 12.72 22.82 20.38
N CYS A 334 11.63 23.48 19.98
CA CYS A 334 11.66 24.59 19.02
C CYS A 334 12.24 25.93 19.54
N GLY A 335 12.91 25.94 20.70
CA GLY A 335 13.52 27.17 21.25
C GLY A 335 12.59 28.07 22.08
N TRP A 336 11.34 27.67 22.33
CA TRP A 336 10.36 28.50 23.06
C TRP A 336 10.78 28.86 24.50
N HIS A 337 11.61 28.05 25.14
CA HIS A 337 12.08 28.24 26.52
C HIS A 337 13.05 29.42 26.66
N ALA A 338 13.74 29.78 25.57
CA ALA A 338 14.68 30.90 25.51
C ALA A 338 13.99 32.25 25.23
N CYS A 339 12.68 32.27 24.98
CA CYS A 339 11.93 33.51 24.83
C CYS A 339 11.79 34.25 26.17
N PRO A 340 11.91 35.59 26.21
CA PRO A 340 11.75 36.36 27.43
C PRO A 340 10.36 36.13 28.06
N ALA A 341 10.30 35.86 29.37
CA ALA A 341 9.05 35.57 30.08
C ALA A 341 8.02 36.74 30.05
N GLN A 342 8.50 37.95 29.78
CA GLN A 342 7.70 39.17 29.64
C GLN A 342 7.11 39.34 28.23
N TYR A 343 7.58 38.57 27.25
CA TYR A 343 7.13 38.65 25.87
C TYR A 343 5.76 37.98 25.71
N LYS A 344 4.72 38.81 25.54
CA LYS A 344 3.31 38.39 25.33
C LYS A 344 2.74 38.98 24.04
N PRO A 345 3.22 38.55 22.86
CA PRO A 345 2.73 39.08 21.60
C PRO A 345 1.25 38.71 21.42
N GLY A 346 0.35 39.70 21.53
CA GLY A 346 -1.10 39.49 21.46
C GLY A 346 -1.73 38.81 22.70
N GLY A 347 -1.07 38.90 23.86
CA GLY A 347 -1.62 38.44 25.15
C GLY A 347 -1.44 36.95 25.49
N GLN A 348 -0.95 36.13 24.54
CA GLN A 348 -0.69 34.69 24.76
C GLN A 348 0.81 34.42 24.98
N LYS A 349 1.12 33.48 25.88
CA LYS A 349 2.49 33.00 26.10
C LYS A 349 2.85 31.96 25.03
N ILE A 350 4.01 32.09 24.39
CA ILE A 350 4.49 31.14 23.38
C ILE A 350 4.53 29.70 23.93
N GLY A 351 4.96 29.53 25.19
CA GLY A 351 4.96 28.22 25.84
C GLY A 351 3.59 27.56 25.96
N GLN A 352 2.49 28.32 26.08
CA GLN A 352 1.14 27.73 26.08
C GLN A 352 0.75 27.18 24.70
N LEU A 353 1.15 27.87 23.64
CA LEU A 353 0.91 27.43 22.27
C LEU A 353 1.68 26.14 21.97
N VAL A 354 2.97 26.09 22.35
CA VAL A 354 3.80 24.90 22.19
C VAL A 354 3.26 23.74 23.02
N LEU A 355 2.88 23.97 24.29
CA LEU A 355 2.32 22.93 25.13
C LEU A 355 1.07 22.29 24.51
N LEU A 356 0.14 23.11 24.01
CA LEU A 356 -1.07 22.62 23.34
C LEU A 356 -0.73 21.79 22.08
N ALA A 357 0.18 22.28 21.25
CA ALA A 357 0.60 21.58 20.04
C ALA A 357 1.33 20.27 20.36
N TYR A 358 2.20 20.28 21.36
CA TYR A 358 2.90 19.10 21.87
C TYR A 358 1.92 18.04 22.37
N THR A 359 0.98 18.40 23.23
CA THR A 359 -0.04 17.46 23.72
C THR A 359 -0.88 16.87 22.58
N GLN A 360 -1.12 17.64 21.52
CA GLN A 360 -1.82 17.13 20.33
C GLN A 360 -0.94 16.21 19.48
N ALA A 361 0.35 16.53 19.31
CA ALA A 361 1.30 15.74 18.55
C ALA A 361 1.69 14.42 19.24
N GLN A 362 1.64 14.38 20.59
CA GLN A 362 1.83 13.16 21.36
C GLN A 362 0.73 12.11 21.18
N LYS A 363 -0.44 12.49 20.63
CA LYS A 363 -1.48 11.52 20.31
C LYS A 363 -0.98 10.65 19.15
N PRO A 364 -0.83 9.33 19.35
CA PRO A 364 -0.13 8.49 18.40
C PRO A 364 -0.92 8.45 17.08
N LEU A 365 -0.25 8.81 15.98
CA LEU A 365 -0.81 8.81 14.63
C LEU A 365 -0.76 7.39 14.05
N VAL A 366 -1.60 6.51 14.60
CA VAL A 366 -1.66 5.09 14.23
C VAL A 366 -2.78 4.85 13.22
N MET A 367 -2.45 4.27 12.06
CA MET A 367 -3.45 3.75 11.13
C MET A 367 -3.97 2.39 11.60
N LYS A 368 -5.28 2.14 11.42
CA LYS A 368 -5.91 0.92 11.95
C LYS A 368 -6.65 0.15 10.87
N ALA A 369 -6.25 -1.10 10.62
CA ALA A 369 -7.02 -2.04 9.83
C ALA A 369 -8.32 -2.41 10.55
N PHE A 370 -9.45 -2.34 9.84
CA PHE A 370 -10.81 -2.52 10.38
C PHE A 370 -11.10 -1.70 11.65
N LYS A 371 -10.39 -0.58 11.87
CA LYS A 371 -10.41 0.21 13.12
C LYS A 371 -9.97 -0.54 14.39
N MET A 372 -9.51 -1.79 14.26
CA MET A 372 -9.16 -2.66 15.39
C MET A 372 -7.66 -2.95 15.45
N VAL A 373 -7.05 -3.31 14.33
CA VAL A 373 -5.66 -3.78 14.28
C VAL A 373 -4.74 -2.63 13.91
N GLU A 374 -3.78 -2.32 14.78
CA GLU A 374 -2.81 -1.27 14.52
C GLU A 374 -1.81 -1.70 13.44
N LEU A 375 -1.64 -0.86 12.42
CA LEU A 375 -0.73 -1.12 11.31
C LEU A 375 0.68 -0.69 11.70
N THR A 376 1.41 -1.60 12.34
CA THR A 376 2.76 -1.34 12.88
C THR A 376 3.75 -2.42 12.47
N TYR A 377 5.04 -2.15 12.67
CA TYR A 377 6.11 -3.14 12.53
C TYR A 377 5.90 -4.36 13.44
N SER A 378 5.40 -4.14 14.66
CA SER A 378 5.07 -5.21 15.60
C SER A 378 4.01 -6.15 15.06
N THR A 379 2.97 -5.60 14.41
CA THR A 379 1.93 -6.40 13.76
C THR A 379 2.50 -7.24 12.61
N PHE A 380 3.43 -6.70 11.83
CA PHE A 380 4.07 -7.45 10.74
C PHE A 380 4.86 -8.65 11.29
N LEU A 381 5.69 -8.42 12.31
CA LEU A 381 6.43 -9.49 12.97
C LEU A 381 5.50 -10.52 13.62
N LEU A 382 4.38 -10.08 14.20
CA LEU A 382 3.39 -10.97 14.80
C LEU A 382 2.79 -11.89 13.74
N VAL A 383 2.43 -11.37 12.56
CA VAL A 383 1.88 -12.22 11.47
C VAL A 383 2.91 -13.22 10.99
N ILE A 384 4.15 -12.80 10.71
CA ILE A 384 5.21 -13.73 10.26
C ILE A 384 5.45 -14.84 11.28
N LYS A 385 5.63 -14.46 12.55
CA LYS A 385 5.87 -15.43 13.63
C LYS A 385 4.67 -16.36 13.81
N GLY A 386 3.46 -15.82 13.78
CA GLY A 386 2.23 -16.60 13.89
C GLY A 386 2.09 -17.62 12.76
N THR A 387 2.31 -17.19 11.51
CA THR A 387 2.29 -18.09 10.35
C THR A 387 3.34 -19.20 10.46
N TYR A 388 4.58 -18.85 10.85
CA TYR A 388 5.63 -19.86 11.07
C TYR A 388 5.31 -20.82 12.21
N SER A 389 4.79 -20.33 13.33
CA SER A 389 4.41 -21.18 14.48
C SER A 389 3.32 -22.18 14.10
N VAL A 390 2.29 -21.75 13.35
CA VAL A 390 1.25 -22.65 12.86
C VAL A 390 1.85 -23.71 11.93
N PHE A 391 2.69 -23.29 10.98
CA PHE A 391 3.38 -24.22 10.08
C PHE A 391 4.23 -25.25 10.84
N ALA A 392 5.08 -24.80 11.77
CA ALA A 392 5.96 -25.67 12.54
C ALA A 392 5.18 -26.67 13.39
N LEU A 393 4.05 -26.27 13.97
CA LEU A 393 3.19 -27.15 14.75
C LEU A 393 2.55 -28.24 13.90
N ILE A 394 2.00 -27.87 12.74
CA ILE A 394 1.37 -28.85 11.85
C ILE A 394 2.41 -29.80 11.25
N TYR A 395 3.55 -29.26 10.83
CA TYR A 395 4.66 -30.06 10.31
C TYR A 395 5.15 -31.09 11.35
N ALA A 396 5.26 -30.70 12.61
CA ALA A 396 5.63 -31.61 13.69
C ALA A 396 4.58 -32.73 13.87
N GLN A 397 3.28 -32.40 13.82
CA GLN A 397 2.19 -33.37 13.93
C GLN A 397 2.11 -34.33 12.74
N SER A 398 2.49 -33.90 11.53
CA SER A 398 2.51 -34.77 10.34
C SER A 398 3.77 -35.63 10.22
N SER A 399 4.79 -35.35 11.03
CA SER A 399 6.05 -36.12 11.06
C SER A 399 6.06 -37.25 12.10
N GLU A 400 5.01 -37.35 12.92
CA GLU A 400 4.66 -38.53 13.73
C GLU A 400 3.70 -39.44 12.97
#